data_AF-A0A969ZPP5-F1
#
_entry.id   AF-A0A969ZPP5-F1
#
_cell.length_a   1.000
_cell.length_b   1.000
_cell.length_c   1.000
_cell.angle_alpha   90.00
_cell.angle_beta   90.00
_cell.angle_gamma   90.00
#
_symmetry.space_group_name_H-M   'P 1'
#
loop_
_entity.id
_entity.type
_entity.pdbx_description
1 polymer ?
#
loop_
_entity_poly.entity_id
_entity_poly.type
_entity_poly.pdbx_seq_one_letter_code
_entity_poly.pdbx_strand_id
1 'polypeptide(L)' 'EMINHIHWQKKQGRIKPEHGRPSECIACGRCEELCTQKLPIIDRLKEIVAEL' A
#
# COMPACT_ATOMS: atom_id res chain seq x y z
N GLU A 1 -11.37 -15.54 2.68
CA GLU A 1 -10.08 -15.16 2.08
C GLU A 1 -9.87 -13.64 2.18
N MET A 2 -8.62 -13.20 2.26
CA MET A 2 -8.23 -11.79 2.46
C MET A 2 -8.85 -10.84 1.42
N ILE A 3 -8.95 -11.28 0.16
CA ILE A 3 -9.50 -10.49 -0.95
C ILE A 3 -10.96 -10.08 -0.70
N ASN A 4 -11.78 -11.00 -0.18
CA ASN A 4 -13.19 -10.71 0.12
C ASN A 4 -13.33 -9.65 1.21
N HIS A 5 -12.39 -9.62 2.16
CA HIS A 5 -12.37 -8.60 3.21
C HIS A 5 -12.02 -7.21 2.64
N ILE A 6 -11.06 -7.14 1.71
CA ILE A 6 -10.69 -5.89 1.02
C ILE A 6 -11.88 -5.33 0.22
N HIS A 7 -12.58 -6.18 -0.52
CA HIS A 7 -13.79 -5.76 -1.25
C HIS A 7 -14.88 -5.22 -0.31
N TRP A 8 -15.10 -5.89 0.82
CA TRP A 8 -16.03 -5.42 1.82
C TRP A 8 -15.61 -4.06 2.40
N GLN A 9 -14.33 -3.85 2.72
CA GLN A 9 -13.83 -2.57 3.23
C GLN A 9 -14.03 -1.42 2.23
N LYS A 10 -13.79 -1.65 0.94
CA LYS A 10 -14.08 -0.67 -0.12
C LYS A 10 -15.56 -0.30 -0.16
N LYS A 11 -16.46 -1.30 -0.09
CA LYS A 11 -17.92 -1.08 -0.05
C LYS A 11 -18.36 -0.29 1.19
N GLN A 12 -17.71 -0.51 2.33
CA GLN A 12 -17.96 0.23 3.58
C GLN A 12 -17.32 1.63 3.60
N GLY A 13 -16.64 2.05 2.54
CA GLY A 13 -15.98 3.36 2.47
C GLY A 13 -14.77 3.53 3.41
N ARG A 14 -14.23 2.42 3.94
CA ARG A 14 -13.03 2.44 4.81
C ARG A 14 -11.74 2.61 4.01
N ILE A 15 -11.73 2.12 2.77
CA ILE A 15 -10.69 2.39 1.79
C ILE A 15 -11.31 3.31 0.75
N LYS A 16 -10.80 4.53 0.65
CA LYS A 16 -11.33 5.54 -0.27
C LYS A 16 -10.42 5.72 -1.49
N PRO A 17 -10.95 6.13 -2.65
CA PRO A 17 -10.16 6.35 -3.86
C PRO A 17 -9.06 7.40 -3.70
N GLU A 18 -9.24 8.38 -2.81
CA GLU A 18 -8.26 9.42 -2.52
C GLU A 18 -7.06 8.94 -1.69
N HIS A 19 -7.10 7.71 -1.14
CA HIS A 19 -5.93 7.15 -0.49
C HIS A 19 -4.86 6.83 -1.54
N GLY A 20 -3.62 7.20 -1.24
CA GLY A 20 -2.49 6.96 -2.14
C GLY A 20 -2.35 5.48 -2.50
N ARG A 21 -2.20 5.21 -3.80
CA ARG A 21 -1.96 3.88 -4.35
C ARG A 21 -0.46 3.55 -4.33
N PRO A 22 -0.09 2.25 -4.31
CA PRO A 22 1.32 1.85 -4.44
C PRO A 22 2.02 2.47 -5.66
N SER A 23 1.31 2.58 -6.79
CA SER A 23 1.79 3.19 -8.04
C SER A 23 2.06 4.70 -7.94
N GLU A 24 1.57 5.37 -6.90
CA GLU A 24 1.75 6.81 -6.68
C GLU A 24 2.92 7.10 -5.72
N CYS A 25 3.63 6.06 -5.28
CA CYS A 25 4.80 6.23 -4.42
C CYS A 25 5.93 6.95 -5.16
N ILE A 26 6.33 8.11 -4.64
CA ILE A 26 7.45 8.92 -5.17
C ILE A 26 8.82 8.53 -4.59
N ALA A 27 8.91 7.38 -3.91
CA ALA A 27 10.13 6.89 -3.26
C ALA A 27 10.79 7.88 -2.28
N CYS A 28 10.00 8.64 -1.51
CA CYS A 28 10.53 9.67 -0.60
C CYS A 28 11.27 9.16 0.66
N GLY A 29 11.26 7.86 0.95
CA GLY A 29 12.00 7.25 2.08
C GLY A 29 11.38 7.41 3.48
N ARG A 30 10.45 8.36 3.70
CA ARG A 30 9.91 8.64 5.05
C ARG A 30 9.28 7.43 5.75
N CYS A 31 8.60 6.56 5.00
CA CYS A 31 8.00 5.35 5.58
C CYS A 31 9.04 4.37 6.12
N GLU A 32 10.17 4.20 5.43
CA GLU A 32 11.25 3.30 5.84
C GLU A 32 12.09 3.89 6.98
N GLU A 33 12.28 5.21 6.99
CA GLU A 33 12.93 5.93 8.09
C GLU A 33 12.19 5.72 9.42
N LEU A 34 10.86 5.90 9.39
CA LEU A 34 9.98 5.73 10.56
C LEU A 34 9.75 4.26 10.96
N CYS A 35 10.08 3.30 10.08
CA CYS A 35 9.81 1.89 10.32
C CYS A 35 10.76 1.30 11.37
N THR A 36 10.22 0.92 12.53
CA THR A 36 10.98 0.25 13.60
C THR A 36 11.43 -1.16 13.22
N GLN A 37 10.69 -1.83 12.34
CA GLN A 37 10.99 -3.18 11.85
C GLN A 37 11.95 -3.20 10.66
N LYS A 38 12.34 -2.03 10.12
CA LYS A 38 13.22 -1.90 8.95
C LYS A 38 12.75 -2.71 7.73
N LEU A 39 11.45 -2.64 7.46
CA LEU A 39 10.85 -3.28 6.29
C LEU A 39 11.29 -2.57 4.99
N PRO A 40 11.54 -3.32 3.90
CA PRO A 40 11.83 -2.74 2.58
C PRO A 40 10.51 -2.33 1.91
N ILE A 41 9.88 -1.27 2.41
CA ILE A 41 8.54 -0.84 1.99
C ILE A 41 8.54 -0.38 0.54
N ILE A 42 9.53 0.41 0.12
CA ILE A 42 9.58 0.97 -1.23
C ILE A 42 9.69 -0.14 -2.27
N ASP A 43 10.55 -1.13 -2.03
CA ASP A 43 10.74 -2.22 -2.97
C ASP A 43 9.52 -3.14 -3.05
N ARG A 44 8.89 -3.45 -1.92
CA ARG A 44 7.61 -4.18 -1.90
C ARG A 44 6.50 -3.44 -2.64
N LEU A 45 6.44 -2.10 -2.55
CA LEU A 45 5.46 -1.33 -3.31
C LEU A 45 5.71 -1.42 -4.82
N LYS A 46 6.98 -1.44 -5.27
CA LYS A 46 7.32 -1.65 -6.69
C LYS A 46 6.93 -3.05 -7.16
N GLU A 47 7.20 -4.08 -6.36
CA GLU A 47 6.81 -5.47 -6.67
C GLU A 47 5.29 -5.57 -6.84
N ILE A 48 4.51 -5.00 -5.93
CA ILE A 48 3.04 -4.98 -6.03
C ILE A 48 2.59 -4.30 -7.32
N VAL A 49 3.22 -3.20 -7.73
CA VAL A 49 2.86 -2.50 -8.97
C VAL A 49 3.23 -3.31 -10.21
N ALA A 50 4.31 -4.09 -10.17
CA ALA A 50 4.73 -4.95 -11.28
C ALA A 50 3.80 -6.16 -11.47
N GLU A 51 3.11 -6.61 -10.41
CA GLU A 51 2.17 -7.74 -10.42
C GLU A 51 0.71 -7.33 -10.71
N LEU A 52 0.44 -6.04 -10.98
CA LEU A 52 -0.89 -5.48 -11.30
C LEU A 52 -1.10 -5.34 -12.81
#